data_AF-A0A356IXT3-F1
#
_entry.id   AF-A0A356IXT3-F1
#
_cell.length_a   1.000
_cell.length_b   1.000
_cell.length_c   1.000
_cell.angle_alpha   90.00
_cell.angle_beta   90.00
_cell.angle_gamma   90.00
#
_symmetry.space_group_name_H-M   'P 1'
#
loop_
_entity.id
_entity.type
_entity.pdbx_description
1 polymer ?
#
loop_
_entity_poly.entity_id
_entity_poly.type
_entity_poly.pdbx_seq_one_letter_code
_entity_poly.pdbx_strand_id
1 'polypeptide(L)'
;MTYDILLATKDSKVGIDIKRAISHAKLQFKLIDVISRLNTISTVRNKMNELILLDLKLPNEDFERFMFYLNQRNDEIPIILLTKMEALKDKIEVLRNLPIYDCIESSSNEKQVLSMLENFIKLLDVDMDKKFARVEYLKKENVFVCTFKNMETFFLSRKNISEDDGSEVVSAKIDKKGYFIEVKLKSGKEYELVWDFVRHMCDESYEYHISKIQQGHKISPEEIGNRIYTLRKQKNMTQDDLELRTSIKRANISRIESGKHYPNLETLEKIAGAFEIPVAQLIVK
;
A
#
# COMPACT_ATOMS: atom_id res chain seq x y z
N MET A 1 1.27 -15.99 10.15
CA MET A 1 0.94 -14.82 11.00
C MET A 1 -0.48 -14.95 11.51
N THR A 2 -0.83 -14.25 12.59
CA THR A 2 -2.22 -14.15 13.05
C THR A 2 -2.80 -12.84 12.55
N TYR A 3 -3.92 -12.89 11.82
CA TYR A 3 -4.58 -11.68 11.31
C TYR A 3 -5.69 -11.19 12.26
N ASP A 4 -5.67 -9.91 12.63
CA ASP A 4 -6.76 -9.28 13.41
C ASP A 4 -7.85 -8.77 12.44
N ILE A 5 -9.00 -9.45 12.39
CA ILE A 5 -10.16 -9.06 11.56
C ILE A 5 -11.22 -8.39 12.43
N LEU A 6 -11.64 -7.20 12.00
CA LEU A 6 -12.78 -6.49 12.56
C LEU A 6 -14.07 -6.91 11.84
N LEU A 7 -15.05 -7.44 12.56
CA LEU A 7 -16.36 -7.74 12.00
C LEU A 7 -17.40 -6.75 12.52
N ALA A 8 -18.02 -6.01 11.61
CA ALA A 8 -19.10 -5.08 11.88
C ALA A 8 -20.41 -5.62 11.29
N THR A 9 -21.16 -6.42 12.07
CA THR A 9 -22.51 -6.91 11.73
C THR A 9 -23.40 -6.98 12.98
N LYS A 10 -24.71 -6.82 12.82
CA LYS A 10 -25.73 -7.20 13.83
C LYS A 10 -26.43 -8.51 13.50
N ASP A 11 -26.15 -9.09 12.33
CA ASP A 11 -26.70 -10.38 11.92
C ASP A 11 -25.92 -11.50 12.61
N SER A 12 -26.56 -12.14 13.59
CA SER A 12 -25.95 -13.21 14.38
C SER A 12 -25.59 -14.43 13.53
N LYS A 13 -26.35 -14.70 12.46
CA LYS A 13 -26.08 -15.81 11.56
C LYS A 13 -24.84 -15.54 10.72
N VAL A 14 -24.74 -14.36 10.11
CA VAL A 14 -23.54 -13.92 9.37
C VAL A 14 -22.31 -13.97 10.28
N GLY A 15 -22.43 -13.51 11.52
CA GLY A 15 -21.35 -13.57 12.51
C GLY A 15 -20.90 -14.98 12.83
N ILE A 16 -21.82 -15.94 12.95
CA ILE A 16 -21.51 -17.36 13.19
C ILE A 16 -20.85 -17.98 11.95
N ASP A 17 -21.39 -17.72 10.76
CA ASP A 17 -20.89 -18.30 9.51
C ASP A 17 -19.45 -17.85 9.21
N ILE A 18 -19.15 -16.56 9.41
CA ILE A 18 -17.79 -16.01 9.27
C ILE A 18 -16.83 -16.62 10.31
N LYS A 19 -17.28 -16.78 11.57
CA LYS A 19 -16.49 -17.45 12.61
C LYS A 19 -16.15 -18.89 12.23
N ARG A 20 -17.13 -19.63 11.69
CA ARG A 20 -16.94 -21.03 11.28
C ARG A 20 -16.01 -21.14 10.09
N ALA A 21 -16.22 -20.33 9.05
CA ALA A 21 -15.34 -20.22 7.90
C ALA A 21 -13.89 -20.03 8.36
N ILE A 22 -13.65 -18.99 9.16
CA ILE A 22 -12.30 -18.66 9.64
C ILE A 22 -11.67 -19.80 10.46
N SER A 23 -12.43 -20.50 11.30
CA SER A 23 -11.91 -21.64 12.06
C SER A 23 -11.47 -22.82 11.18
N HIS A 24 -12.15 -23.04 10.05
CA HIS A 24 -11.86 -24.15 9.13
C HIS A 24 -10.64 -23.89 8.25
N ALA A 25 -10.30 -22.63 8.02
CA ALA A 25 -9.22 -22.21 7.12
C ALA A 25 -7.81 -22.61 7.59
N LYS A 26 -7.64 -23.21 8.78
CA LYS A 26 -6.33 -23.50 9.43
C LYS A 26 -5.39 -22.29 9.51
N LEU A 27 -5.94 -21.10 9.39
CA LEU A 27 -5.24 -19.82 9.45
C LEU A 27 -5.50 -19.22 10.84
N GLN A 28 -4.49 -18.58 11.41
CA GLN A 28 -4.66 -17.93 12.71
C GLN A 28 -5.35 -16.57 12.51
N PHE A 29 -6.54 -16.42 13.07
CA PHE A 29 -7.32 -15.20 13.00
C PHE A 29 -7.88 -14.85 14.36
N LYS A 30 -7.99 -13.56 14.63
CA LYS A 30 -8.73 -13.05 15.77
C LYS A 30 -9.87 -12.16 15.28
N LEU A 31 -11.08 -12.64 15.49
CA LEU A 31 -12.29 -11.88 15.20
C LEU A 31 -12.62 -10.96 16.37
N ILE A 32 -12.73 -9.67 16.09
CA ILE A 32 -13.22 -8.67 17.03
C ILE A 32 -14.59 -8.20 16.53
N ASP A 33 -15.65 -8.59 17.25
CA ASP A 33 -17.00 -8.06 17.03
C ASP A 33 -17.13 -6.74 17.78
N VAL A 34 -17.15 -5.64 17.02
CA VAL A 34 -17.11 -4.30 17.59
C VAL A 34 -18.51 -3.71 17.78
N ILE A 35 -19.57 -4.22 17.16
CA ILE A 35 -20.86 -3.52 17.23
C ILE A 35 -21.47 -3.57 18.62
N SER A 36 -21.32 -4.69 19.31
CA SER A 36 -21.69 -4.82 20.72
C SER A 36 -20.84 -3.94 21.66
N ARG A 37 -19.67 -3.45 21.20
CA ARG A 37 -18.67 -2.72 21.98
C ARG A 37 -18.40 -1.29 21.48
N LEU A 38 -19.14 -0.81 20.45
CA LEU A 38 -19.02 0.55 19.90
C LEU A 38 -19.23 1.63 20.98
N ASN A 39 -20.06 1.32 21.99
CA ASN A 39 -20.27 2.19 23.16
C ASN A 39 -19.01 2.41 24.02
N THR A 40 -17.94 1.64 23.81
CA THR A 40 -16.68 1.68 24.57
C THR A 40 -15.47 2.06 23.69
N ILE A 41 -15.69 2.45 22.42
CA ILE A 41 -14.62 2.62 21.41
C ILE A 41 -13.62 3.73 21.71
N SER A 42 -13.98 4.72 22.54
CA SER A 42 -13.01 5.70 23.04
C SER A 42 -11.85 5.04 23.80
N THR A 43 -12.00 3.79 24.24
CA THR A 43 -11.05 3.06 25.08
C THR A 43 -10.21 2.02 24.31
N VAL A 44 -10.57 1.66 23.07
CA VAL A 44 -9.79 0.69 22.26
C VAL A 44 -8.71 1.40 21.46
N ARG A 45 -7.76 2.03 22.16
CA ARG A 45 -6.43 2.34 21.64
C ARG A 45 -5.59 1.06 21.74
N ASN A 46 -4.91 0.69 20.64
CA ASN A 46 -3.76 -0.26 20.56
C ASN A 46 -3.90 -1.59 19.82
N LYS A 47 -4.92 -1.83 18.98
CA LYS A 47 -4.83 -2.91 17.97
C LYS A 47 -5.19 -2.39 16.58
N MET A 48 -4.23 -2.44 15.65
CA MET A 48 -4.47 -2.16 14.24
C MET A 48 -5.10 -3.41 13.65
N ASN A 49 -6.38 -3.33 13.24
CA ASN A 49 -6.99 -4.41 12.49
C ASN A 49 -6.39 -4.40 11.08
N GLU A 50 -6.21 -5.57 10.48
CA GLU A 50 -5.62 -5.70 9.14
C GLU A 50 -6.68 -5.83 8.05
N LEU A 51 -7.93 -6.11 8.45
CA LEU A 51 -9.11 -6.17 7.59
C LEU A 51 -10.36 -5.80 8.36
N ILE A 52 -11.29 -5.16 7.66
CA ILE A 52 -12.65 -4.92 8.14
C ILE A 52 -13.65 -5.67 7.26
N LEU A 53 -14.55 -6.40 7.90
CA LEU A 53 -15.76 -6.93 7.27
C LEU A 53 -16.94 -6.07 7.71
N LEU A 54 -17.52 -5.29 6.79
CA LEU A 54 -18.58 -4.33 7.07
C LEU A 54 -19.91 -4.78 6.46
N ASP A 55 -20.87 -5.13 7.30
CA ASP A 55 -22.25 -5.39 6.89
C ASP A 55 -22.98 -4.08 6.59
N LEU A 56 -23.57 -3.95 5.40
CA LEU A 56 -24.35 -2.75 5.07
C LEU A 56 -25.79 -2.78 5.59
N LYS A 57 -26.26 -3.94 6.08
CA LYS A 57 -27.55 -4.06 6.76
C LYS A 57 -27.53 -3.52 8.18
N LEU A 58 -26.43 -2.91 8.60
CA LEU A 58 -26.38 -2.23 9.88
C LEU A 58 -27.45 -1.14 9.96
N PRO A 59 -28.14 -1.04 11.10
CA PRO A 59 -29.00 0.10 11.36
C PRO A 59 -28.21 1.40 11.18
N ASN A 60 -28.84 2.43 10.63
CA ASN A 60 -28.16 3.67 10.26
C ASN A 60 -27.36 4.27 11.43
N GLU A 61 -27.89 4.24 12.66
CA GLU A 61 -27.16 4.72 13.83
C GLU A 61 -25.84 3.98 14.08
N ASP A 62 -25.81 2.66 13.92
CA ASP A 62 -24.59 1.87 14.09
C ASP A 62 -23.63 2.07 12.92
N PHE A 63 -24.17 2.20 11.71
CA PHE A 63 -23.39 2.50 10.51
C PHE A 63 -22.68 3.85 10.62
N GLU A 64 -23.39 4.91 10.99
CA GLU A 64 -22.81 6.25 11.19
C GLU A 64 -21.74 6.26 12.29
N ARG A 65 -21.98 5.54 13.40
CA ARG A 65 -20.97 5.37 14.47
C ARG A 65 -19.72 4.64 13.97
N PHE A 66 -19.91 3.62 13.14
CA PHE A 66 -18.80 2.90 12.54
C PHE A 66 -18.01 3.80 11.58
N MET A 67 -18.69 4.58 10.74
CA MET A 67 -18.06 5.56 9.86
C MET A 67 -17.28 6.62 10.64
N PHE A 68 -17.84 7.13 11.73
CA PHE A 68 -17.12 8.03 12.65
C PHE A 68 -15.84 7.36 13.17
N TYR A 69 -15.90 6.11 13.62
CA TYR A 69 -14.72 5.37 14.04
C TYR A 69 -13.67 5.27 12.93
N LEU A 70 -14.05 4.94 11.70
CA LEU A 70 -13.11 4.87 10.56
C LEU A 70 -12.46 6.23 10.29
N ASN A 71 -13.23 7.31 10.33
CA ASN A 71 -12.73 8.67 10.10
C ASN A 71 -11.75 9.16 11.19
N GLN A 72 -11.78 8.57 12.39
CA GLN A 72 -10.81 8.86 13.46
C GLN A 72 -9.50 8.07 13.32
N ARG A 73 -9.43 7.15 12.38
CA ARG A 73 -8.23 6.36 12.13
C ARG A 73 -7.26 7.10 11.21
N ASN A 74 -5.97 6.82 11.40
CA ASN A 74 -4.89 7.36 10.56
C ASN A 74 -4.36 6.34 9.53
N ASP A 75 -5.01 5.18 9.38
CA ASP A 75 -4.61 4.09 8.50
C ASP A 75 -5.72 3.69 7.51
N GLU A 76 -5.33 3.36 6.28
CA GLU A 76 -6.20 2.84 5.23
C GLU A 76 -6.35 1.31 5.40
N ILE A 77 -7.23 0.88 6.31
CA ILE A 77 -7.52 -0.56 6.48
C ILE A 77 -8.46 -1.01 5.37
N PRO A 78 -8.13 -2.05 4.59
CA PRO A 78 -9.02 -2.59 3.57
C PRO A 78 -10.36 -3.04 4.15
N ILE A 79 -11.44 -2.73 3.44
CA ILE A 79 -12.82 -3.05 3.83
C ILE A 79 -13.42 -4.00 2.82
N ILE A 80 -13.95 -5.13 3.30
CA ILE A 80 -14.81 -6.01 2.53
C ILE A 80 -16.25 -5.78 2.98
N LEU A 81 -17.13 -5.46 2.03
CA LEU A 81 -18.54 -5.24 2.31
C LEU A 81 -19.29 -6.57 2.39
N LEU A 82 -20.21 -6.71 3.34
CA LEU A 82 -21.14 -7.83 3.43
C LEU A 82 -22.52 -7.31 3.02
N THR A 83 -22.84 -7.41 1.73
CA THR A 83 -24.12 -6.92 1.20
C THR A 83 -24.42 -7.50 -0.17
N LYS A 84 -25.68 -7.37 -0.61
CA LYS A 84 -26.04 -7.56 -2.02
C LYS A 84 -25.73 -6.29 -2.81
N MET A 85 -25.35 -6.44 -4.07
CA MET A 85 -25.06 -5.31 -4.98
C MET A 85 -26.18 -4.27 -5.04
N GLU A 86 -27.43 -4.69 -4.90
CA GLU A 86 -28.61 -3.83 -4.92
C GLU A 86 -28.62 -2.82 -3.76
N ALA A 87 -28.17 -3.24 -2.57
CA ALA A 87 -28.13 -2.43 -1.37
C ALA A 87 -26.92 -1.47 -1.30
N LEU A 88 -26.01 -1.53 -2.28
CA LEU A 88 -24.92 -0.56 -2.41
C LEU A 88 -25.45 0.82 -2.83
N LYS A 89 -26.50 0.86 -3.67
CA LYS A 89 -26.97 2.07 -4.36
C LYS A 89 -27.25 3.22 -3.39
N ASP A 90 -27.84 2.91 -2.24
CA ASP A 90 -28.26 3.92 -1.26
C ASP A 90 -27.09 4.46 -0.41
N LYS A 91 -25.91 3.83 -0.47
CA LYS A 91 -24.73 4.17 0.34
C LYS A 91 -23.47 4.50 -0.50
N ILE A 92 -23.56 4.53 -1.84
CA ILE A 92 -22.41 4.74 -2.75
C ILE A 92 -21.56 5.96 -2.37
N GLU A 93 -22.21 7.08 -2.03
CA GLU A 93 -21.50 8.34 -1.76
C GLU A 93 -20.58 8.23 -0.54
N VAL A 94 -21.06 7.60 0.53
CA VAL A 94 -20.29 7.35 1.75
C VAL A 94 -19.17 6.33 1.49
N LEU A 95 -19.48 5.30 0.71
CA LEU A 95 -18.57 4.20 0.40
C LEU A 95 -17.40 4.61 -0.50
N ARG A 96 -17.57 5.62 -1.36
CA ARG A 96 -16.56 6.06 -2.34
C ARG A 96 -15.22 6.47 -1.71
N ASN A 97 -15.25 6.96 -0.48
CA ASN A 97 -14.06 7.44 0.23
C ASN A 97 -13.41 6.38 1.12
N LEU A 98 -13.91 5.14 1.09
CA LEU A 98 -13.38 4.03 1.86
C LEU A 98 -12.49 3.13 0.98
N PRO A 99 -11.44 2.52 1.56
CA PRO A 99 -10.59 1.55 0.87
C PRO A 99 -11.32 0.20 0.72
N ILE A 100 -12.39 0.19 -0.07
CA ILE A 100 -13.19 -1.00 -0.33
C ILE A 100 -12.41 -1.92 -1.26
N TYR A 101 -12.13 -3.10 -0.74
CA TYR A 101 -11.38 -4.13 -1.44
C TYR A 101 -12.29 -5.04 -2.26
N ASP A 102 -13.40 -5.47 -1.66
CA ASP A 102 -14.33 -6.41 -2.28
C ASP A 102 -15.72 -6.37 -1.61
N CYS A 103 -16.69 -7.08 -2.17
CA CYS A 103 -18.04 -7.21 -1.66
C CYS A 103 -18.51 -8.67 -1.69
N ILE A 104 -18.93 -9.20 -0.53
CA ILE A 104 -19.52 -10.53 -0.35
C ILE A 104 -21.01 -10.38 -0.12
N GLU A 105 -21.82 -11.24 -0.74
CA GLU A 105 -23.21 -11.35 -0.33
C GLU A 105 -23.32 -11.96 1.08
N SER A 106 -24.11 -11.34 1.96
CA SER A 106 -24.37 -11.87 3.31
C SER A 106 -24.98 -13.29 3.31
N SER A 107 -25.53 -13.74 2.17
CA SER A 107 -26.09 -15.07 1.94
C SER A 107 -25.11 -16.08 1.32
N SER A 108 -23.86 -15.68 1.09
CA SER A 108 -22.83 -16.56 0.54
C SER A 108 -22.57 -17.77 1.43
N ASN A 109 -22.33 -18.92 0.80
CA ASN A 109 -21.98 -20.12 1.56
C ASN A 109 -20.56 -20.02 2.15
N GLU A 110 -20.30 -20.81 3.18
CA GLU A 110 -19.01 -20.83 3.89
C GLU A 110 -17.80 -20.96 2.95
N LYS A 111 -17.91 -21.76 1.88
CA LYS A 111 -16.82 -21.98 0.91
C LYS A 111 -16.46 -20.71 0.13
N GLN A 112 -17.44 -19.89 -0.23
CA GLN A 112 -17.20 -18.62 -0.92
C GLN A 112 -16.50 -17.62 -0.02
N VAL A 113 -16.98 -17.46 1.23
CA VAL A 113 -16.36 -16.59 2.23
C VAL A 113 -14.91 -17.01 2.48
N LEU A 114 -14.67 -18.31 2.64
CA LEU A 114 -13.33 -18.90 2.78
C LEU A 114 -12.41 -18.57 1.62
N SER A 115 -12.82 -18.88 0.38
CA SER A 115 -11.99 -18.65 -0.80
C SER A 115 -11.63 -17.17 -0.97
N MET A 116 -12.54 -16.27 -0.62
CA MET A 116 -12.30 -14.85 -0.74
C MET A 116 -11.33 -14.35 0.34
N LEU A 117 -11.51 -14.80 1.58
CA LEU A 117 -10.56 -14.52 2.67
C LEU A 117 -9.17 -15.06 2.34
N GLU A 118 -9.06 -16.27 1.80
CA GLU A 118 -7.77 -16.85 1.37
C GLU A 118 -7.10 -16.04 0.26
N ASN A 119 -7.85 -15.57 -0.74
CA ASN A 119 -7.32 -14.71 -1.79
C ASN A 119 -6.86 -13.36 -1.23
N PHE A 120 -7.66 -12.76 -0.35
CA PHE A 120 -7.30 -11.53 0.32
C PHE A 120 -6.05 -11.68 1.20
N ILE A 121 -5.90 -12.79 1.94
CA ILE A 121 -4.67 -13.09 2.69
C ILE A 121 -3.48 -13.17 1.75
N LYS A 122 -3.58 -13.88 0.63
CA LYS A 122 -2.48 -13.93 -0.35
C LYS A 122 -2.10 -12.52 -0.81
N LEU A 123 -3.08 -11.64 -0.98
CA LEU A 123 -2.87 -10.26 -1.39
C LEU A 123 -2.27 -9.41 -0.27
N LEU A 124 -2.69 -9.62 0.99
CA LEU A 124 -2.06 -9.03 2.16
C LEU A 124 -0.63 -9.51 2.33
N ASP A 125 -0.37 -10.82 2.26
CA ASP A 125 0.98 -11.40 2.34
C ASP A 125 1.88 -10.74 1.28
N VAL A 126 1.40 -10.63 0.03
CA VAL A 126 2.12 -9.96 -1.08
C VAL A 126 2.35 -8.46 -0.82
N ASP A 127 1.51 -7.79 -0.05
CA ASP A 127 1.70 -6.39 0.33
C ASP A 127 2.60 -6.23 1.57
N MET A 128 2.56 -7.18 2.50
CA MET A 128 3.45 -7.26 3.67
C MET A 128 4.90 -7.51 3.25
N ASP A 129 5.07 -8.27 2.18
CA ASP A 129 6.30 -8.45 1.39
C ASP A 129 6.86 -7.16 0.77
N LYS A 130 6.06 -6.08 0.75
CA LYS A 130 6.42 -4.77 0.19
C LYS A 130 6.49 -3.68 1.25
N LYS A 131 6.23 -4.02 2.51
CA LYS A 131 6.20 -3.05 3.60
C LYS A 131 7.25 -3.40 4.65
N PHE A 132 7.98 -2.40 5.11
CA PHE A 132 8.87 -2.49 6.25
C PHE A 132 8.06 -2.51 7.56
N ALA A 133 8.44 -3.42 8.45
CA ALA A 133 8.01 -3.44 9.85
C ALA A 133 9.02 -2.73 10.75
N ARG A 134 10.32 -2.87 10.45
CA ARG A 134 11.40 -2.29 11.25
C ARG A 134 12.62 -1.99 10.39
N VAL A 135 13.31 -0.91 10.71
CA VAL A 135 14.64 -0.60 10.18
C VAL A 135 15.58 -0.30 11.34
N GLU A 136 16.82 -0.79 11.23
CA GLU A 136 17.90 -0.48 12.16
C GLU A 136 19.20 -0.25 11.37
N TYR A 137 19.97 0.76 11.76
CA TYR A 137 21.27 1.01 11.18
C TYR A 137 22.38 0.51 12.10
N LEU A 138 23.13 -0.49 11.64
CA LEU A 138 24.29 -1.04 12.34
C LEU A 138 25.55 -0.27 11.91
N LYS A 139 25.94 0.71 12.73
CA LYS A 139 27.04 1.66 12.41
C LYS A 139 28.39 0.98 12.17
N LYS A 140 28.72 -0.06 12.93
CA LYS A 140 30.02 -0.74 12.87
C LYS A 140 30.15 -1.57 11.59
N GLU A 141 29.08 -2.23 11.19
CA GLU A 141 28.98 -3.09 10.02
C GLU A 141 28.63 -2.28 8.75
N ASN A 142 28.20 -1.03 8.92
CA ASN A 142 27.77 -0.10 7.88
C ASN A 142 26.61 -0.64 7.03
N VAL A 143 25.62 -1.23 7.69
CA VAL A 143 24.49 -1.95 7.09
C VAL A 143 23.17 -1.46 7.66
N PHE A 144 22.14 -1.36 6.82
CA PHE A 144 20.74 -1.29 7.25
C PHE A 144 20.16 -2.69 7.37
N VAL A 145 19.62 -2.99 8.55
CA VAL A 145 18.81 -4.17 8.81
C VAL A 145 17.36 -3.79 8.55
N CYS A 146 16.81 -4.30 7.46
CA CYS A 146 15.47 -4.01 7.01
C CYS A 146 14.58 -5.24 7.24
N THR A 147 13.70 -5.17 8.24
CA THR A 147 12.70 -6.20 8.50
C THR A 147 11.39 -5.81 7.84
N PHE A 148 10.88 -6.67 6.98
CA PHE A 148 9.59 -6.53 6.30
C PHE A 148 8.45 -7.00 7.21
N LYS A 149 7.22 -6.59 6.89
CA LYS A 149 6.03 -6.99 7.65
C LYS A 149 5.73 -8.48 7.53
N ASN A 150 6.22 -9.13 6.47
CA ASN A 150 6.22 -10.58 6.35
C ASN A 150 7.25 -11.30 7.25
N MET A 151 7.98 -10.55 8.10
CA MET A 151 9.07 -11.00 9.00
C MET A 151 10.41 -11.33 8.33
N GLU A 152 10.52 -11.24 7.00
CA GLU A 152 11.81 -11.37 6.32
C GLU A 152 12.72 -10.22 6.73
N THR A 153 14.01 -10.51 6.90
CA THR A 153 15.00 -9.52 7.29
C THR A 153 16.17 -9.54 6.33
N PHE A 154 16.47 -8.37 5.77
CA PHE A 154 17.54 -8.16 4.80
C PHE A 154 18.60 -7.22 5.34
N PHE A 155 19.83 -7.42 4.90
CA PHE A 155 21.02 -6.68 5.33
C PHE A 155 21.55 -5.87 4.14
N LEU A 156 21.10 -4.62 4.02
CA LEU A 156 21.50 -3.72 2.94
C LEU A 156 22.78 -2.97 3.31
N SER A 157 23.89 -3.30 2.66
CA SER A 157 25.15 -2.56 2.78
C SER A 157 25.00 -1.12 2.27
N ARG A 158 25.45 -0.12 3.05
CA ARG A 158 25.44 1.28 2.61
C ARG A 158 26.27 1.54 1.34
N LYS A 159 27.27 0.70 1.08
CA LYS A 159 28.10 0.79 -0.13
C LYS A 159 27.31 0.51 -1.42
N ASN A 160 26.17 -0.18 -1.30
CA ASN A 160 25.33 -0.55 -2.42
C ASN A 160 24.30 0.54 -2.75
N ILE A 161 24.28 1.65 -2.01
CA ILE A 161 23.31 2.74 -2.15
C ILE A 161 24.01 3.91 -2.85
N SER A 162 23.59 4.25 -4.06
CA SER A 162 24.26 5.26 -4.88
C SER A 162 24.07 6.69 -4.36
N GLU A 163 22.96 6.91 -3.66
CA GLU A 163 22.53 8.16 -3.06
C GLU A 163 23.24 8.43 -1.73
N ASP A 164 23.90 7.44 -1.15
CA ASP A 164 24.60 7.59 0.11
C ASP A 164 25.94 8.32 -0.09
N ASP A 165 26.19 9.41 0.65
CA ASP A 165 27.42 10.20 0.54
C ASP A 165 28.51 9.80 1.54
N GLY A 166 28.30 8.73 2.31
CA GLY A 166 29.23 8.20 3.30
C GLY A 166 29.24 8.94 4.63
N SER A 167 28.56 10.09 4.76
CA SER A 167 28.47 10.78 6.04
C SER A 167 27.63 10.00 7.07
N GLU A 168 27.73 10.34 8.34
CA GLU A 168 27.09 9.58 9.41
C GLU A 168 25.55 9.56 9.26
N VAL A 169 24.93 8.39 9.40
CA VAL A 169 23.46 8.29 9.41
C VAL A 169 22.93 8.92 10.70
N VAL A 170 22.13 9.97 10.56
CA VAL A 170 21.47 10.65 11.67
C VAL A 170 20.16 9.96 12.03
N SER A 171 19.40 9.53 11.03
CA SER A 171 18.18 8.75 11.25
C SER A 171 17.85 7.88 10.05
N ALA A 172 17.22 6.73 10.33
CA ALA A 172 16.51 5.92 9.36
C ALA A 172 15.11 5.65 9.93
N LYS A 173 14.06 6.07 9.23
CA LYS A 173 12.67 5.92 9.68
C LYS A 173 11.82 5.36 8.56
N ILE A 174 10.92 4.46 8.90
CA ILE A 174 9.95 3.94 7.93
C ILE A 174 8.88 5.01 7.73
N ASP A 175 8.48 5.22 6.48
CA ASP A 175 7.39 6.11 6.13
C ASP A 175 6.05 5.65 6.75
N LYS A 176 5.03 6.51 6.74
CA LYS A 176 3.74 6.19 7.37
C LYS A 176 3.05 4.96 6.75
N LYS A 177 3.22 4.73 5.45
CA LYS A 177 2.59 3.61 4.73
C LYS A 177 3.47 2.35 4.73
N GLY A 178 4.75 2.48 5.03
CA GLY A 178 5.68 1.37 5.22
C GLY A 178 6.44 0.94 3.97
N TYR A 179 6.28 1.62 2.84
CA TYR A 179 6.88 1.22 1.55
C TYR A 179 8.34 1.67 1.37
N PHE A 180 8.81 2.65 2.15
CA PHE A 180 10.18 3.14 2.08
C PHE A 180 10.73 3.55 3.44
N ILE A 181 12.05 3.60 3.51
CA ILE A 181 12.80 4.13 4.65
C ILE A 181 13.37 5.48 4.26
N GLU A 182 13.00 6.52 5.00
CA GLU A 182 13.61 7.84 4.96
C GLU A 182 14.93 7.83 5.73
N VAL A 183 16.04 8.04 5.02
CA VAL A 183 17.38 8.15 5.62
C VAL A 183 17.83 9.60 5.58
N LYS A 184 18.31 10.10 6.73
CA LYS A 184 18.93 11.41 6.86
C LYS A 184 20.37 11.25 7.27
N LEU A 185 21.27 11.92 6.55
CA LEU A 185 22.70 11.91 6.82
C LEU A 185 23.15 13.21 7.49
N LYS A 186 24.30 13.16 8.15
CA LYS A 186 24.90 14.29 8.88
C LYS A 186 25.31 15.44 7.95
N SER A 187 25.58 15.14 6.68
CA SER A 187 25.78 16.15 5.64
C SER A 187 24.53 17.02 5.39
N GLY A 188 23.36 16.60 5.88
CA GLY A 188 22.06 17.18 5.53
C GLY A 188 21.43 16.53 4.30
N LYS A 189 22.10 15.57 3.66
CA LYS A 189 21.52 14.79 2.55
C LYS A 189 20.44 13.84 3.07
N GLU A 190 19.34 13.76 2.33
CA GLU A 190 18.25 12.84 2.60
C GLU A 190 17.98 11.98 1.37
N TYR A 191 17.64 10.71 1.57
CA TYR A 191 17.26 9.78 0.51
C TYR A 191 16.26 8.74 1.01
N GLU A 192 15.59 8.08 0.07
CA GLU A 192 14.58 7.07 0.35
C GLU A 192 15.08 5.69 -0.12
N LEU A 193 14.93 4.68 0.75
CA LEU A 193 15.17 3.28 0.39
C LEU A 193 13.82 2.58 0.20
N VAL A 194 13.45 2.36 -1.05
CA VAL A 194 12.20 1.69 -1.42
C VAL A 194 12.33 0.17 -1.19
N TRP A 195 11.22 -0.46 -0.82
CA TRP A 195 11.16 -1.90 -0.53
C TRP A 195 11.69 -2.79 -1.66
N ASP A 196 11.45 -2.42 -2.93
CA ASP A 196 11.85 -3.20 -4.09
C ASP A 196 13.36 -3.13 -4.32
N PHE A 197 13.97 -1.96 -4.10
CA PHE A 197 15.41 -1.79 -4.10
C PHE A 197 16.08 -2.68 -3.04
N VAL A 198 15.57 -2.69 -1.80
CA VAL A 198 16.13 -3.54 -0.73
C VAL A 198 16.06 -5.02 -1.12
N ARG A 199 14.93 -5.47 -1.68
CA ARG A 199 14.77 -6.87 -2.11
C ARG A 199 15.69 -7.20 -3.28
N HIS A 200 15.78 -6.34 -4.29
CA HIS A 200 16.67 -6.54 -5.43
C HIS A 200 18.15 -6.64 -5.03
N MET A 201 18.58 -5.82 -4.06
CA MET A 201 19.98 -5.81 -3.63
C MET A 201 20.36 -6.95 -2.68
N CYS A 202 19.39 -7.61 -2.05
CA CYS A 202 19.64 -8.56 -0.96
C CYS A 202 19.08 -9.97 -1.21
N ASP A 203 18.18 -10.15 -2.17
CA ASP A 203 17.56 -11.43 -2.49
C ASP A 203 17.89 -11.85 -3.92
N GLU A 204 18.89 -12.72 -4.06
CA GLU A 204 19.31 -13.31 -5.33
C GLU A 204 18.17 -14.08 -6.04
N SER A 205 17.15 -14.54 -5.31
CA SER A 205 15.98 -15.23 -5.86
C SER A 205 14.87 -14.28 -6.32
N TYR A 206 14.93 -13.01 -5.93
CA TYR A 206 13.93 -11.99 -6.27
C TYR A 206 13.94 -11.64 -7.77
N GLU A 207 15.08 -11.83 -8.45
CA GLU A 207 15.16 -11.70 -9.92
C GLU A 207 14.22 -12.68 -10.66
N TYR A 208 13.69 -13.73 -10.01
CA TYR A 208 12.85 -14.73 -10.65
C TYR A 208 11.33 -14.54 -10.45
N HIS A 209 10.88 -13.87 -9.37
CA HIS A 209 9.44 -13.76 -9.06
C HIS A 209 8.70 -12.60 -9.76
N ILE A 210 9.42 -11.62 -10.29
CA ILE A 210 8.82 -10.59 -11.16
C ILE A 210 8.39 -11.18 -12.52
N SER A 211 9.04 -12.26 -12.98
CA SER A 211 8.79 -12.85 -14.30
C SER A 211 7.52 -13.69 -14.42
N LYS A 212 6.96 -14.21 -13.32
CA LYS A 212 5.80 -15.13 -13.36
C LYS A 212 4.48 -14.59 -12.83
N ILE A 213 4.48 -13.55 -11.98
CA ILE A 213 3.23 -12.96 -11.45
C ILE A 213 2.68 -11.85 -12.38
N GLN A 214 3.49 -11.34 -13.30
CA GLN A 214 3.10 -10.31 -14.26
C GLN A 214 2.87 -10.87 -15.67
N GLN A 215 1.71 -11.49 -15.89
CA GLN A 215 1.06 -11.39 -17.22
C GLN A 215 0.39 -10.01 -17.42
N GLY A 216 1.09 -8.95 -17.01
CA GLY A 216 0.78 -7.56 -17.29
C GLY A 216 2.11 -6.83 -17.32
N HIS A 217 2.57 -6.47 -18.51
CA HIS A 217 3.87 -5.83 -18.78
C HIS A 217 4.27 -4.81 -17.69
N LYS A 218 5.37 -5.05 -16.97
CA LYS A 218 6.02 -3.99 -16.17
C LYS A 218 6.64 -2.99 -17.14
N ILE A 219 6.24 -1.73 -17.05
CA ILE A 219 6.90 -0.65 -17.78
C ILE A 219 8.17 -0.26 -17.00
N SER A 220 9.33 -0.34 -17.65
CA SER A 220 10.62 0.02 -17.06
C SER A 220 10.75 1.55 -16.88
N PRO A 221 11.60 2.04 -15.95
CA PRO A 221 11.86 3.47 -15.84
C PRO A 221 12.39 4.09 -17.14
N GLU A 222 13.12 3.34 -17.97
CA GLU A 222 13.52 3.77 -19.32
C GLU A 222 12.32 3.92 -20.25
N GLU A 223 11.34 3.02 -20.19
CA GLU A 223 10.12 3.11 -21.00
C GLU A 223 9.25 4.31 -20.56
N ILE A 224 9.09 4.56 -19.26
CA ILE A 224 8.40 5.74 -18.73
C ILE A 224 9.16 7.02 -19.12
N GLY A 225 10.48 7.04 -18.89
CA GLY A 225 11.35 8.16 -19.19
C GLY A 225 11.34 8.55 -20.67
N ASN A 226 11.45 7.57 -21.56
CA ASN A 226 11.37 7.77 -23.01
C ASN A 226 10.00 8.32 -23.43
N ARG A 227 8.91 7.90 -22.77
CA ARG A 227 7.57 8.39 -23.07
C ARG A 227 7.38 9.85 -22.65
N ILE A 228 7.85 10.20 -21.45
CA ILE A 228 7.87 11.58 -20.96
C ILE A 228 8.71 12.46 -21.88
N TYR A 229 9.90 12.00 -22.29
CA TYR A 229 10.74 12.70 -23.26
C TYR A 229 10.02 12.93 -24.59
N THR A 230 9.37 11.89 -25.13
CA THR A 230 8.67 11.94 -26.40
C THR A 230 7.50 12.93 -26.36
N LEU A 231 6.65 12.86 -25.34
CA LEU A 231 5.52 13.77 -25.16
C LEU A 231 5.97 15.22 -24.97
N ARG A 232 7.03 15.44 -24.19
CA ARG A 232 7.62 16.78 -24.01
C ARG A 232 8.08 17.35 -25.36
N LYS A 233 8.75 16.55 -26.18
CA LYS A 233 9.22 16.95 -27.51
C LYS A 233 8.07 17.19 -28.48
N GLN A 234 7.02 16.37 -28.47
CA GLN A 234 5.82 16.58 -29.27
C GLN A 234 5.11 17.90 -28.94
N LYS A 235 5.16 18.34 -27.68
CA LYS A 235 4.63 19.63 -27.22
C LYS A 235 5.63 20.80 -27.36
N ASN A 236 6.76 20.59 -28.05
CA ASN A 236 7.82 21.59 -28.25
C ASN A 236 8.35 22.22 -26.94
N MET A 237 8.37 21.45 -25.84
CA MET A 237 8.83 21.92 -24.54
C MET A 237 10.30 21.56 -24.29
N THR A 238 11.05 22.47 -23.65
CA THR A 238 12.35 22.16 -23.05
C THR A 238 12.18 21.52 -21.66
N GLN A 239 13.26 20.95 -21.10
CA GLN A 239 13.21 20.45 -19.72
C GLN A 239 13.00 21.59 -18.71
N ASP A 240 13.50 22.79 -19.01
CA ASP A 240 13.30 23.98 -18.20
C ASP A 240 11.82 24.44 -18.26
N ASP A 241 11.16 24.34 -19.42
CA ASP A 241 9.72 24.60 -19.55
C ASP A 241 8.87 23.61 -18.75
N LEU A 242 9.29 22.34 -18.73
CA LEU A 242 8.61 21.31 -17.95
C LEU A 242 8.84 21.52 -16.45
N GLU A 243 10.02 21.99 -16.03
CA GLU A 243 10.27 22.41 -14.64
C GLU A 243 9.30 23.52 -14.22
N LEU A 244 9.15 24.56 -15.05
CA LEU A 244 8.26 25.69 -14.76
C LEU A 244 6.80 25.25 -14.58
N ARG A 245 6.33 24.27 -15.37
CA ARG A 245 4.95 23.79 -15.30
C ARG A 245 4.68 22.79 -14.17
N THR A 246 5.68 22.01 -13.77
CA THR A 246 5.51 20.91 -12.81
C THR A 246 6.07 21.21 -11.43
N SER A 247 6.88 22.28 -11.32
CA SER A 247 7.75 22.56 -10.17
C SER A 247 8.77 21.43 -9.87
N ILE A 248 8.96 20.48 -10.79
CA ILE A 248 9.98 19.44 -10.70
C ILE A 248 11.29 19.99 -11.27
N LYS A 249 12.37 19.97 -10.49
CA LYS A 249 13.68 20.44 -10.94
C LYS A 249 14.13 19.76 -12.24
N ARG A 250 14.67 20.52 -13.19
CA ARG A 250 15.19 20.06 -14.49
C ARG A 250 16.21 18.93 -14.33
N ALA A 251 17.04 18.97 -13.29
CA ALA A 251 17.95 17.87 -12.99
C ALA A 251 17.23 16.55 -12.64
N ASN A 252 16.06 16.61 -12.00
CA ASN A 252 15.23 15.44 -11.73
C ASN A 252 14.48 14.99 -13.00
N ILE A 253 13.91 15.93 -13.76
CA ILE A 253 13.31 15.66 -15.09
C ILE A 253 14.31 14.93 -15.99
N SER A 254 15.56 15.38 -16.04
CA SER A 254 16.60 14.73 -16.84
C SER A 254 16.94 13.30 -16.38
N ARG A 255 16.86 13.02 -15.07
CA ARG A 255 17.09 11.66 -14.54
C ARG A 255 15.90 10.73 -14.83
N ILE A 256 14.68 11.26 -14.74
CA ILE A 256 13.45 10.56 -15.13
C ILE A 256 13.49 10.23 -16.63
N GLU A 257 13.76 11.22 -17.48
CA GLU A 257 13.79 11.03 -18.95
C GLU A 257 14.89 10.06 -19.41
N SER A 258 15.97 9.91 -18.64
CA SER A 258 17.05 8.96 -18.93
C SER A 258 16.87 7.59 -18.29
N GLY A 259 15.74 7.34 -17.61
CA GLY A 259 15.46 6.09 -16.91
C GLY A 259 16.30 5.85 -15.65
N LYS A 260 17.14 6.81 -15.26
CA LYS A 260 18.01 6.72 -14.07
C LYS A 260 17.26 6.95 -12.75
N HIS A 261 16.00 7.36 -12.82
CA HIS A 261 15.17 7.61 -11.64
C HIS A 261 13.73 7.20 -11.94
N TYR A 262 13.16 6.34 -11.08
CA TYR A 262 11.77 5.92 -11.20
C TYR A 262 10.86 7.03 -10.63
N PRO A 263 10.02 7.68 -11.45
CA PRO A 263 9.11 8.71 -10.94
C PRO A 263 8.03 8.08 -10.06
N ASN A 264 7.82 8.63 -8.87
CA ASN A 264 6.70 8.23 -8.01
C ASN A 264 5.36 8.74 -8.59
N LEU A 265 4.23 8.29 -8.02
CA LEU A 265 2.89 8.65 -8.51
C LEU A 265 2.67 10.18 -8.55
N GLU A 266 3.07 10.90 -7.50
CA GLU A 266 2.94 12.36 -7.45
C GLU A 266 3.72 13.04 -8.58
N THR A 267 4.92 12.55 -8.88
CA THR A 267 5.75 13.03 -9.99
C THR A 267 5.07 12.75 -11.33
N LEU A 268 4.49 11.56 -11.50
CA LEU A 268 3.74 11.18 -12.69
C LEU A 268 2.48 12.04 -12.87
N GLU A 269 1.74 12.33 -11.80
CA GLU A 269 0.57 13.21 -11.80
C GLU A 269 0.92 14.64 -12.22
N LYS A 270 2.00 15.21 -11.68
CA LYS A 270 2.48 16.54 -12.06
C LYS A 270 2.87 16.60 -13.53
N ILE A 271 3.61 15.61 -14.02
CA ILE A 271 4.05 15.54 -15.42
C ILE A 271 2.84 15.33 -16.36
N ALA A 272 1.94 14.42 -16.02
CA ALA A 272 0.72 14.17 -16.78
C ALA A 272 -0.18 15.42 -16.83
N GLY A 273 -0.31 16.13 -15.71
CA GLY A 273 -1.01 17.41 -15.63
C GLY A 273 -0.39 18.49 -16.52
N ALA A 274 0.94 18.63 -16.52
CA ALA A 274 1.64 19.57 -17.40
C ALA A 274 1.47 19.26 -18.90
N PHE A 275 1.24 17.98 -19.22
CA PHE A 275 0.93 17.50 -20.57
C PHE A 275 -0.57 17.44 -20.88
N GLU A 276 -1.45 17.69 -19.91
CA GLU A 276 -2.92 17.61 -20.04
C GLU A 276 -3.39 16.22 -20.51
N ILE A 277 -2.78 15.16 -19.98
CA ILE A 277 -3.14 13.78 -20.29
C ILE A 277 -3.44 12.98 -19.01
N PRO A 278 -4.18 11.86 -19.11
CA PRO A 278 -4.29 10.93 -17.99
C PRO A 278 -2.93 10.32 -17.64
N VAL A 279 -2.66 10.12 -16.34
CA VAL A 279 -1.43 9.45 -15.85
C VAL A 279 -1.21 8.10 -16.51
N ALA A 280 -2.28 7.35 -16.79
CA ALA A 280 -2.22 6.08 -17.49
C ALA A 280 -1.48 6.16 -18.85
N GLN A 281 -1.54 7.29 -19.57
CA GLN A 281 -0.83 7.44 -20.84
C GLN A 281 0.70 7.52 -20.68
N LEU A 282 1.21 7.74 -19.46
CA LEU A 282 2.64 7.63 -19.18
C LEU A 282 3.07 6.18 -18.91
N ILE A 283 2.13 5.27 -18.64
CA ILE A 283 2.38 3.92 -18.07
C ILE A 283 1.68 2.79 -18.86
N VAL A 284 0.88 3.06 -19.88
CA VAL A 284 0.16 2.05 -20.67
C VAL A 284 0.57 2.18 -22.13
N LYS A 285 1.06 1.10 -22.76
CA LYS A 285 1.43 1.08 -24.19
C LYS A 285 0.29 1.60 -25.07
#